data_AF-A0A1B6MK87-F1
#
_entry.id   AF-A0A1B6MK87-F1
#
_cell.length_a   1.000
_cell.length_b   1.000
_cell.length_c   1.000
_cell.angle_alpha   90.00
_cell.angle_beta   90.00
_cell.angle_gamma   90.00
#
_symmetry.space_group_name_H-M   'P 1'
#
loop_
_entity.id
_entity.type
_entity.pdbx_description
1 polymer ?
#
loop_
_entity_poly.entity_id
_entity_poly.type
_entity_poly.pdbx_seq_one_letter_code
_entity_poly.pdbx_strand_id
1 'polypeptide(L)'
;ELYLIGGVGRHRVMLDTVTKYNLDSKTWETCNPLPTNLYSAACCVYKNDIYLFGPQLYCFRQSVANWEVLSNISLPDNTVVSTAMTDGETIYTIGINAKLYSFVPQPENVEVKFLGQFMIAASNACLVNNAIYSFGEEDGTQAVEQYHLKRRTFTTLWYSKTEDEDNAAAFYLNQTAGCFPLPKYY
;
A
#
# COMPACT_ATOMS: atom_id res chain seq x y z
N GLU A 1 -9.42 -5.73 -14.86
CA GLU A 1 -9.81 -4.30 -14.90
C GLU A 1 -8.77 -3.48 -14.15
N LEU A 2 -8.71 -2.17 -14.40
CA LEU A 2 -7.90 -1.21 -13.65
C LEU A 2 -8.82 -0.19 -12.98
N TYR A 3 -8.63 0.10 -11.70
CA TYR A 3 -9.43 1.08 -10.97
C TYR A 3 -8.60 2.32 -10.64
N LEU A 4 -9.20 3.50 -10.82
CA LEU A 4 -8.72 4.77 -10.30
C LEU A 4 -9.73 5.27 -9.27
N ILE A 5 -9.25 5.51 -8.06
CA ILE A 5 -10.08 5.72 -6.88
C ILE A 5 -9.63 7.02 -6.20
N GLY A 6 -10.54 8.00 -6.13
CA GLY A 6 -10.29 9.29 -5.49
C GLY A 6 -9.19 10.12 -6.17
N GLY A 7 -8.31 10.71 -5.36
CA GLY A 7 -7.22 11.57 -5.81
C GLY A 7 -7.54 13.06 -5.68
N VAL A 8 -6.77 13.87 -6.40
CA VAL A 8 -6.85 15.34 -6.34
C VAL A 8 -7.11 15.89 -7.73
N GLY A 9 -8.25 16.56 -7.90
CA GLY A 9 -8.66 17.19 -9.14
C GLY A 9 -8.11 18.62 -9.30
N ARG A 10 -8.74 19.38 -10.21
CA ARG A 10 -8.41 20.80 -10.42
C ARG A 10 -8.58 21.59 -9.12
N HIS A 11 -7.76 22.62 -8.95
CA HIS A 11 -7.77 23.50 -7.77
C HIS A 11 -7.59 22.78 -6.43
N ARG A 12 -6.90 21.63 -6.42
CA ARG A 12 -6.62 20.82 -5.22
C ARG A 12 -7.87 20.28 -4.51
N VAL A 13 -8.96 20.10 -5.25
CA VAL A 13 -10.19 19.50 -4.71
C VAL A 13 -9.99 17.99 -4.60
N MET A 14 -10.15 17.43 -3.39
CA MET A 14 -10.14 15.99 -3.17
C MET A 14 -11.36 15.35 -3.85
N LEU A 15 -11.19 14.21 -4.48
CA LEU A 15 -12.23 13.53 -5.24
C LEU A 15 -12.76 12.29 -4.50
N ASP A 16 -14.04 12.00 -4.68
CA ASP A 16 -14.69 10.73 -4.37
C ASP A 16 -14.85 9.83 -5.61
N THR A 17 -14.46 10.33 -6.79
CA THR A 17 -14.72 9.66 -8.06
C THR A 17 -14.00 8.31 -8.14
N VAL A 18 -14.72 7.29 -8.59
CA VAL A 18 -14.17 5.98 -8.91
C VAL A 18 -14.44 5.68 -10.36
N THR A 19 -13.38 5.39 -11.12
CA THR A 19 -13.50 4.96 -12.51
C THR A 19 -12.77 3.66 -12.70
N LYS A 20 -13.31 2.78 -13.53
CA LYS A 20 -12.64 1.56 -13.93
C LYS A 20 -12.39 1.55 -15.43
N TYR A 21 -11.27 0.99 -15.82
CA TYR A 21 -10.89 0.73 -17.19
C TYR A 21 -10.97 -0.77 -17.45
N ASN A 22 -11.81 -1.13 -18.40
CA ASN A 22 -11.88 -2.50 -18.89
C ASN A 22 -10.73 -2.71 -19.90
N LEU A 23 -9.85 -3.67 -19.60
CA LEU A 23 -8.65 -3.94 -20.41
C LEU A 23 -8.99 -4.61 -21.75
N ASP A 24 -10.12 -5.32 -21.83
CA ASP A 24 -10.55 -6.07 -23.02
C ASP A 24 -11.26 -5.14 -24.01
N SER A 25 -12.30 -4.42 -23.54
CA SER A 25 -13.06 -3.47 -24.36
C SER A 25 -12.34 -2.14 -24.54
N LYS A 26 -11.31 -1.85 -23.74
CA LYS A 26 -10.54 -0.61 -23.74
C LYS A 26 -11.39 0.63 -23.45
N THR A 27 -12.40 0.48 -22.61
CA THR A 27 -13.35 1.54 -22.25
C THR A 27 -13.27 1.93 -20.79
N TRP A 28 -13.59 3.20 -20.52
CA TRP A 28 -13.79 3.73 -19.17
C TRP A 28 -15.24 3.58 -18.74
N GLU A 29 -15.45 3.26 -17.47
CA GLU A 29 -16.76 3.19 -16.84
C GLU A 29 -16.70 3.89 -15.47
N THR A 30 -17.75 4.65 -15.13
CA THR A 30 -17.91 5.25 -13.80
C THR A 30 -18.47 4.21 -12.84
N CYS A 31 -17.83 4.08 -11.68
CA CYS A 31 -18.29 3.21 -10.59
C CYS A 31 -19.02 4.02 -9.51
N ASN A 32 -19.60 3.31 -8.53
CA ASN A 32 -20.11 3.97 -7.32
C ASN A 32 -18.99 4.75 -6.62
N PRO A 33 -19.24 6.03 -6.26
CA PRO A 33 -18.23 6.91 -5.67
C PRO A 33 -17.86 6.45 -4.26
N LEU A 34 -16.71 6.93 -3.77
CA LEU A 34 -16.32 6.75 -2.38
C LEU A 34 -17.35 7.40 -1.43
N PRO A 35 -17.55 6.87 -0.22
CA PRO A 35 -18.39 7.51 0.79
C PRO A 35 -17.88 8.89 1.25
N THR A 36 -16.59 9.17 1.04
CA THR A 36 -15.94 10.45 1.36
C THR A 36 -14.81 10.73 0.37
N ASN A 37 -14.50 12.00 0.14
CA ASN A 37 -13.40 12.41 -0.72
C ASN A 37 -12.07 11.95 -0.10
N LEU A 38 -11.22 11.30 -0.90
CA LEU A 38 -9.98 10.70 -0.39
C LEU A 38 -8.86 10.80 -1.42
N TYR A 39 -7.65 11.05 -0.93
CA TYR A 39 -6.42 11.05 -1.72
C TYR A 39 -5.29 10.42 -0.89
N SER A 40 -4.24 9.95 -1.57
CA SER A 40 -3.05 9.35 -0.94
C SER A 40 -3.34 8.18 0.01
N ALA A 41 -4.40 7.42 -0.25
CA ALA A 41 -4.72 6.22 0.51
C ALA A 41 -3.97 5.01 -0.06
N ALA A 42 -3.40 4.18 0.81
CA ALA A 42 -2.86 2.89 0.42
C ALA A 42 -4.01 1.96 -0.01
N CYS A 43 -3.77 1.08 -0.97
CA CYS A 43 -4.79 0.12 -1.39
C CYS A 43 -4.18 -1.24 -1.76
N CYS A 44 -5.01 -2.28 -1.69
CA CYS A 44 -4.69 -3.60 -2.24
C CYS A 44 -5.98 -4.31 -2.66
N VAL A 45 -5.84 -5.35 -3.49
CA VAL A 45 -6.96 -6.22 -3.89
C VAL A 45 -6.82 -7.54 -3.16
N TYR A 46 -7.82 -7.93 -2.37
CA TYR A 46 -7.86 -9.20 -1.68
C TYR A 46 -9.15 -9.95 -2.01
N LYS A 47 -9.02 -11.18 -2.52
CA LYS A 47 -10.15 -12.03 -2.96
C LYS A 47 -11.18 -11.28 -3.82
N ASN A 48 -10.68 -10.53 -4.80
CA ASN A 48 -11.44 -9.69 -5.74
C ASN A 48 -12.00 -8.38 -5.16
N ASP A 49 -12.00 -8.16 -3.85
CA ASP A 49 -12.45 -6.88 -3.29
C ASP A 49 -11.28 -5.90 -3.14
N ILE A 50 -11.57 -4.61 -3.25
CA ILE A 50 -10.56 -3.54 -3.13
C ILE A 50 -10.61 -2.99 -1.71
N TYR A 51 -9.48 -3.06 -1.02
CA TYR A 51 -9.30 -2.49 0.32
C TYR A 51 -8.54 -1.17 0.20
N LEU A 52 -9.07 -0.12 0.80
CA LEU A 52 -8.54 1.23 0.74
C LEU A 52 -8.34 1.76 2.16
N PHE A 53 -7.10 2.01 2.52
CA PHE A 53 -6.67 2.43 3.85
C PHE A 53 -6.58 3.96 3.90
N GLY A 54 -7.66 4.59 4.34
CA GLY A 54 -7.73 6.03 4.60
C GLY A 54 -7.92 6.32 6.10
N PRO A 55 -8.62 7.42 6.46
CA PRO A 55 -9.04 7.68 7.84
C PRO A 55 -9.87 6.54 8.45
N GLN A 56 -10.54 5.77 7.59
CA GLN A 56 -11.19 4.51 7.91
C GLN A 56 -10.72 3.46 6.89
N LEU A 57 -10.90 2.18 7.21
CA LEU A 57 -10.74 1.12 6.23
C LEU A 57 -12.02 1.00 5.39
N TYR A 58 -11.90 1.27 4.09
CA TYR A 58 -12.98 1.09 3.13
C TYR A 58 -12.76 -0.19 2.35
N CYS A 59 -13.85 -0.86 1.99
CA CYS A 59 -13.83 -2.01 1.10
C CYS A 59 -14.85 -1.80 -0.02
N PHE A 60 -14.41 -1.93 -1.27
CA PHE A 60 -15.32 -2.01 -2.41
C PHE A 60 -15.61 -3.47 -2.69
N ARG A 61 -16.84 -3.89 -2.39
CA ARG A 61 -17.35 -5.22 -2.68
C ARG A 61 -17.70 -5.32 -4.16
N GLN A 62 -16.88 -6.00 -4.95
CA GLN A 62 -17.10 -6.07 -6.39
C GLN A 62 -18.40 -6.80 -6.75
N SER A 63 -18.79 -7.81 -5.97
CA SER A 63 -19.99 -8.64 -6.21
C SER A 63 -21.30 -7.84 -6.19
N VAL A 64 -21.34 -6.75 -5.42
CA VAL A 64 -22.52 -5.88 -5.28
C VAL A 64 -22.22 -4.43 -5.69
N ALA A 65 -21.02 -4.19 -6.22
CA ALA A 65 -20.50 -2.88 -6.61
C ALA A 65 -20.72 -1.79 -5.55
N ASN A 66 -20.52 -2.09 -4.26
CA ASN A 66 -20.80 -1.14 -3.17
C ASN A 66 -19.61 -0.95 -2.23
N TRP A 67 -19.49 0.27 -1.69
CA TRP A 67 -18.52 0.59 -0.65
C TRP A 67 -19.07 0.29 0.74
N GLU A 68 -18.25 -0.31 1.58
CA GLU A 68 -18.50 -0.50 3.00
C GLU A 68 -17.34 0.07 3.83
N VAL A 69 -17.66 0.50 5.05
CA VAL A 69 -16.67 0.87 6.06
C VAL A 69 -16.46 -0.33 6.97
N LEU A 70 -15.21 -0.80 7.07
CA LEU A 70 -14.80 -1.92 7.91
C LEU A 70 -14.35 -1.43 9.29
N SER A 71 -15.30 -1.07 10.15
CA SER A 71 -15.04 -0.57 11.50
C SER A 71 -14.59 -1.65 12.49
N ASN A 72 -14.74 -2.92 12.13
CA ASN A 72 -14.27 -4.07 12.91
C ASN A 72 -12.77 -4.33 12.76
N ILE A 73 -12.07 -3.62 11.87
CA ILE A 73 -10.64 -3.74 11.63
C ILE A 73 -9.98 -2.40 11.95
N SER A 74 -9.24 -2.36 13.05
CA SER A 74 -8.46 -1.20 13.46
C SER A 74 -7.00 -1.58 13.59
N LEU A 75 -6.12 -0.81 12.95
CA LEU A 75 -4.68 -0.99 13.14
C LEU A 75 -4.27 -0.43 14.52
N PRO A 76 -3.30 -1.05 15.20
CA PRO A 76 -2.79 -0.54 16.47
C PRO A 76 -2.32 0.92 16.39
N ASP A 77 -2.46 1.66 17.49
CA ASP A 77 -2.05 3.06 17.64
C ASP A 77 -2.66 4.04 16.61
N ASN A 78 -3.81 3.70 16.00
CA ASN A 78 -4.39 4.44 14.88
C ASN A 78 -3.38 4.67 13.74
N THR A 79 -2.56 3.64 13.46
CA THR A 79 -1.50 3.71 12.45
C THR A 79 -2.05 4.13 11.08
N VAL A 80 -1.48 5.20 10.52
CA VAL A 80 -1.71 5.60 9.12
C VAL A 80 -0.88 4.69 8.21
N VAL A 81 -1.54 4.07 7.23
CA VAL A 81 -0.92 3.12 6.30
C VAL A 81 -0.28 3.85 5.14
N SER A 82 1.02 3.64 4.91
CA SER A 82 1.70 4.15 3.71
C SER A 82 1.56 3.19 2.52
N THR A 83 1.53 1.89 2.78
CA THR A 83 1.43 0.86 1.73
C THR A 83 0.71 -0.39 2.20
N ALA A 84 -0.02 -1.03 1.29
CA ALA A 84 -0.77 -2.25 1.51
C ALA A 84 -0.50 -3.24 0.38
N MET A 85 -0.42 -4.52 0.72
CA MET A 85 -0.09 -5.60 -0.22
C MET A 85 -0.72 -6.91 0.24
N THR A 86 -0.74 -7.93 -0.62
CA THR A 86 -1.27 -9.25 -0.27
C THR A 86 -0.57 -10.36 -1.04
N ASP A 87 -0.46 -11.54 -0.44
CA ASP A 87 -0.09 -12.80 -1.11
C ASP A 87 -1.31 -13.59 -1.64
N GLY A 88 -2.52 -13.04 -1.50
CA GLY A 88 -3.79 -13.68 -1.83
C GLY A 88 -4.46 -14.39 -0.64
N GLU A 89 -3.73 -14.63 0.45
CA GLU A 89 -4.25 -15.26 1.67
C GLU A 89 -4.32 -14.28 2.85
N THR A 90 -3.38 -13.33 2.92
CA THR A 90 -3.24 -12.35 3.99
C THR A 90 -3.01 -10.95 3.42
N ILE A 91 -3.55 -9.92 4.07
CA ILE A 91 -3.20 -8.53 3.78
C ILE A 91 -2.06 -8.11 4.71
N TYR A 92 -1.06 -7.43 4.15
CA TYR A 92 0.06 -6.83 4.85
C TYR A 92 0.02 -5.32 4.68
N THR A 93 0.31 -4.58 5.74
CA THR A 93 0.33 -3.12 5.73
C THR A 93 1.59 -2.60 6.40
N ILE A 94 2.24 -1.61 5.79
CA ILE A 94 3.32 -0.85 6.45
C ILE A 94 2.77 0.52 6.79
N GLY A 95 2.94 0.91 8.05
CA GLY A 95 2.59 2.23 8.53
C GLY A 95 3.66 3.28 8.21
N ILE A 96 3.28 4.56 8.28
CA ILE A 96 4.23 5.69 8.22
C ILE A 96 5.27 5.66 9.37
N ASN A 97 5.03 4.85 10.40
CA ASN A 97 5.94 4.58 11.52
C ASN A 97 6.84 3.35 11.27
N ALA A 98 6.94 2.88 10.02
CA ALA A 98 7.69 1.71 9.60
C ALA A 98 7.21 0.36 10.19
N LYS A 99 6.11 0.33 10.96
CA LYS A 99 5.57 -0.90 11.55
C LYS A 99 4.87 -1.74 10.49
N LEU A 100 5.17 -3.04 10.45
CA LEU A 100 4.56 -4.02 9.57
C LEU A 100 3.48 -4.79 10.33
N TYR A 101 2.27 -4.79 9.79
CA TYR A 101 1.15 -5.57 10.29
C TYR A 101 0.62 -6.53 9.23
N SER A 102 -0.06 -7.58 9.68
CA SER A 102 -0.80 -8.48 8.81
C SER A 102 -2.15 -8.87 9.41
N PHE A 103 -3.15 -9.06 8.56
CA PHE A 103 -4.46 -9.56 8.97
C PHE A 103 -5.18 -10.26 7.82
N VAL A 104 -6.17 -11.07 8.17
CA VAL A 104 -7.10 -11.68 7.22
C VAL A 104 -8.44 -10.99 7.39
N PRO A 105 -8.97 -10.26 6.38
CA PRO A 105 -10.30 -9.64 6.47
C PRO A 105 -11.39 -10.69 6.69
N GLN A 106 -12.20 -10.50 7.73
CA GLN A 106 -13.34 -11.34 8.08
C GLN A 106 -14.49 -10.47 8.64
N PRO A 107 -15.75 -10.95 8.63
CA PRO A 107 -16.88 -10.19 9.16
C PRO A 107 -16.73 -9.82 10.65
N GLU A 108 -16.13 -10.70 11.43
CA GLU A 108 -15.97 -10.54 12.88
C GLU A 108 -14.62 -11.08 13.35
N ASN A 109 -14.16 -10.66 14.54
CA ASN A 109 -12.97 -11.18 15.22
C ASN A 109 -11.68 -11.14 14.38
N VAL A 110 -11.42 -10.00 13.72
CA VAL A 110 -10.20 -9.82 12.93
C VAL A 110 -9.00 -9.60 13.86
N GLU A 111 -8.06 -10.55 13.85
CA GLU A 111 -6.78 -10.42 14.55
C GLU A 111 -5.76 -9.68 13.67
N VAL A 112 -5.34 -8.49 14.10
CA VAL A 112 -4.24 -7.75 13.48
C VAL A 112 -2.93 -8.11 14.16
N LYS A 113 -2.01 -8.74 13.43
CA LYS A 113 -0.71 -9.21 13.94
C LYS A 113 0.37 -8.19 13.63
N PHE A 114 1.14 -7.82 14.65
CA PHE A 114 2.38 -7.08 14.50
C PHE A 114 3.50 -8.04 14.10
N LEU A 115 4.17 -7.78 12.97
CA LEU A 115 5.22 -8.63 12.43
C LEU A 115 6.63 -8.10 12.71
N GLY A 116 6.73 -6.83 13.12
CA GLY A 116 7.98 -6.12 13.38
C GLY A 116 7.98 -4.75 12.72
N GLN A 117 9.16 -4.16 12.60
CA GLN A 117 9.32 -2.78 12.15
C GLN A 117 10.55 -2.67 11.25
N PHE A 118 10.42 -1.95 10.14
CA PHE A 118 11.52 -1.58 9.27
C PHE A 118 12.32 -0.43 9.90
N MET A 119 13.58 -0.28 9.51
CA MET A 119 14.41 0.83 9.96
C MET A 119 13.86 2.18 9.51
N ILE A 120 13.40 2.25 8.26
CA ILE A 120 12.88 3.48 7.66
C ILE A 120 11.45 3.24 7.17
N ALA A 121 10.58 4.23 7.36
CA ALA A 121 9.22 4.17 6.87
C ALA A 121 9.19 4.00 5.35
N ALA A 122 8.42 3.02 4.88
CA ALA A 122 8.30 2.74 3.46
C ALA A 122 7.58 3.90 2.75
N SER A 123 8.27 4.56 1.82
CA SER A 123 7.61 5.42 0.83
C SER A 123 6.88 4.57 -0.21
N ASN A 124 7.48 3.43 -0.58
CA ASN A 124 6.89 2.39 -1.39
C ASN A 124 7.26 1.01 -0.86
N ALA A 125 6.43 0.01 -1.15
CA ALA A 125 6.78 -1.37 -0.89
C ALA A 125 6.09 -2.32 -1.87
N CYS A 126 6.67 -3.49 -2.05
CA CYS A 126 6.08 -4.55 -2.86
C CYS A 126 6.27 -5.92 -2.20
N LEU A 127 5.36 -6.84 -2.51
CA LEU A 127 5.46 -8.24 -2.11
C LEU A 127 5.84 -9.08 -3.33
N VAL A 128 6.94 -9.83 -3.21
CA VAL A 128 7.48 -10.64 -4.29
C VAL A 128 8.01 -11.94 -3.70
N ASN A 129 7.58 -13.08 -4.24
CA ASN A 129 8.13 -14.40 -3.90
C ASN A 129 8.37 -14.60 -2.39
N ASN A 130 7.34 -14.37 -1.57
CA ASN A 130 7.36 -14.59 -0.12
C ASN A 130 8.27 -13.62 0.66
N ALA A 131 8.57 -12.46 0.08
CA ALA A 131 9.29 -11.39 0.75
C ALA A 131 8.66 -10.02 0.45
N ILE A 132 8.53 -9.21 1.49
CA ILE A 132 8.13 -7.80 1.40
C ILE A 132 9.40 -6.98 1.27
N TYR A 133 9.47 -6.13 0.25
CA TYR A 133 10.55 -5.18 0.05
C TYR A 133 10.03 -3.78 0.37
N SER A 134 10.69 -3.12 1.31
CA SER A 134 10.43 -1.74 1.73
C SER A 134 11.50 -0.84 1.12
N PHE A 135 11.06 0.28 0.54
CA PHE A 135 11.92 1.34 0.03
C PHE A 135 11.67 2.56 0.90
N GLY A 136 12.62 2.87 1.78
CA GLY A 136 12.48 3.94 2.75
C GLY A 136 13.47 5.06 2.51
N GLU A 137 13.02 6.28 2.76
CA GLU A 137 13.86 7.47 2.82
C GLU A 137 13.39 8.37 3.96
N GLU A 138 14.35 8.82 4.79
CA GLU A 138 14.10 9.73 5.91
C GLU A 138 15.38 10.52 6.18
N ASP A 139 15.28 11.85 6.19
CA ASP A 139 16.36 12.79 6.52
C ASP A 139 17.68 12.50 5.79
N GLY A 140 17.62 12.22 4.47
CA GLY A 140 18.82 11.93 3.66
C GLY A 140 19.41 10.53 3.86
N THR A 141 18.76 9.70 4.68
CA THR A 141 19.05 8.27 4.82
C THR A 141 18.10 7.50 3.91
N GLN A 142 18.63 6.53 3.16
CA GLN A 142 17.86 5.69 2.26
C GLN A 142 18.18 4.21 2.53
N ALA A 143 17.17 3.36 2.47
CA ALA A 143 17.34 1.93 2.65
C ALA A 143 16.40 1.12 1.75
N VAL A 144 16.91 -0.01 1.28
CA VAL A 144 16.10 -1.11 0.75
C VAL A 144 16.15 -2.22 1.78
N GLU A 145 14.99 -2.50 2.38
CA GLU A 145 14.85 -3.50 3.42
C GLU A 145 13.91 -4.62 2.98
N GLN A 146 14.14 -5.81 3.51
CA GLN A 146 13.34 -6.99 3.20
C GLN A 146 12.79 -7.60 4.48
N TYR A 147 11.50 -7.96 4.48
CA TYR A 147 10.91 -8.89 5.44
C TYR A 147 10.58 -10.20 4.73
N HIS A 148 11.24 -11.29 5.12
CA HIS A 148 11.01 -12.61 4.53
C HIS A 148 9.89 -13.35 5.28
N LEU A 149 8.72 -13.56 4.66
CA LEU A 149 7.49 -14.05 5.33
C LEU A 149 7.68 -15.39 6.06
N LYS A 150 8.39 -16.35 5.45
CA LYS A 150 8.60 -17.69 6.05
C LYS A 150 9.59 -17.69 7.21
N ARG A 151 10.72 -16.99 7.06
CA ARG A 151 11.77 -16.90 8.07
C ARG A 151 11.41 -15.92 9.20
N ARG A 152 10.47 -15.00 8.91
CA ARG A 152 10.05 -13.89 9.79
C ARG A 152 11.24 -13.02 10.21
N THR A 153 12.13 -12.76 9.26
CA THR A 153 13.36 -11.98 9.47
C THR A 153 13.36 -10.72 8.65
N PHE A 154 13.80 -9.63 9.26
CA PHE A 154 14.14 -8.38 8.58
C PHE A 154 15.60 -8.43 8.11
N THR A 155 15.89 -7.84 6.96
CA THR A 155 17.26 -7.74 6.41
C THR A 155 17.39 -6.44 5.63
N THR A 156 18.40 -5.64 5.94
CA THR A 156 18.78 -4.49 5.12
C THR A 156 19.59 -4.99 3.92
N LEU A 157 19.05 -4.81 2.71
CA LEU A 157 19.71 -5.23 1.47
C LEU A 157 20.63 -4.13 0.93
N TRP A 158 20.25 -2.88 1.15
CA TRP A 158 21.02 -1.70 0.75
C TRP A 158 20.74 -0.54 1.70
N TYR A 159 21.76 0.27 1.92
CA TYR A 159 21.72 1.43 2.81
C TYR A 159 22.65 2.52 2.25
N SER A 160 22.20 3.77 2.32
CA SER A 160 22.99 4.95 1.97
C SER A 160 22.59 6.13 2.86
N LYS A 161 23.57 6.94 3.25
CA LYS A 161 23.35 8.18 4.00
C LYS A 161 24.14 9.29 3.34
N THR A 162 23.46 10.32 2.85
CA THR A 162 24.14 11.50 2.28
C THR A 162 24.61 12.40 3.42
N GLU A 163 25.80 12.13 3.95
CA GLU A 163 26.54 13.04 4.85
C GLU A 163 27.67 13.80 4.14
N ASP A 164 28.04 13.40 2.92
CA ASP A 164 29.16 13.99 2.16
C ASP A 164 28.66 14.70 0.89
N GLU A 165 28.86 16.03 0.81
CA GLU A 165 28.54 16.84 -0.38
C GLU A 165 29.28 16.36 -1.65
N ASP A 166 30.38 15.61 -1.47
CA ASP A 166 31.19 15.02 -2.56
C ASP A 166 30.72 13.63 -3.01
N ASN A 167 29.74 13.02 -2.31
CA ASN A 167 29.28 11.66 -2.55
C ASN A 167 27.76 11.65 -2.74
N ALA A 168 27.30 12.37 -3.78
CA ALA A 168 25.93 12.27 -4.25
C ALA A 168 25.60 10.78 -4.49
N ALA A 169 24.60 10.25 -3.79
CA ALA A 169 24.17 8.88 -3.97
C ALA A 169 23.89 8.64 -5.46
N ALA A 170 24.52 7.63 -6.06
CA ALA A 170 24.30 7.30 -7.48
C ALA A 170 22.85 6.91 -7.79
N PHE A 171 22.04 6.69 -6.74
CA PHE A 171 20.64 6.29 -6.81
C PHE A 171 19.85 6.99 -5.71
N TYR A 172 18.71 7.59 -6.08
CA TYR A 172 17.80 8.26 -5.14
C TYR A 172 16.43 7.59 -5.19
N LEU A 173 15.98 7.06 -4.04
CA LEU A 173 14.65 6.45 -3.91
C LEU A 173 13.50 7.46 -3.98
N ASN A 174 13.78 8.76 -3.76
CA ASN A 174 12.77 9.82 -3.69
C ASN A 174 12.08 10.18 -5.03
N GLN A 175 12.58 9.68 -6.17
CA GLN A 175 11.92 9.83 -7.47
C GLN A 175 11.06 8.61 -7.85
N THR A 176 10.92 7.62 -6.97
CA THR A 176 10.08 6.45 -7.23
C THR A 176 8.60 6.80 -7.01
N ALA A 177 8.01 7.56 -7.92
CA ALA A 177 6.55 7.68 -7.99
C ALA A 177 6.02 6.50 -8.83
N GLY A 178 5.57 5.43 -8.18
CA GLY A 178 4.91 4.34 -8.91
C GLY A 178 4.75 3.03 -8.15
N CYS A 179 3.76 2.25 -8.58
CA CYS A 179 3.73 0.82 -8.32
C CYS A 179 4.80 0.14 -9.19
N PHE A 180 5.56 -0.80 -8.61
CA PHE A 180 6.42 -1.68 -9.39
C PHE A 180 5.59 -2.90 -9.82
N PRO A 181 5.06 -2.98 -11.05
CA PRO A 181 4.77 -4.28 -11.61
C PRO A 181 6.13 -4.95 -11.80
N LEU A 182 6.38 -6.06 -11.10
CA LEU A 182 7.44 -6.99 -11.49
C LEU A 182 6.85 -7.87 -12.60
N PRO A 183 7.17 -7.63 -13.88
CA PRO A 183 6.76 -8.53 -14.94
C PRO A 183 7.35 -9.92 -14.66
N LYS A 184 6.48 -10.89 -14.44
CA LYS A 184 6.85 -12.31 -14.40
C LYS A 184 7.12 -12.74 -15.84
N TYR A 185 8.39 -12.91 -16.20
CA TYR A 185 8.75 -13.61 -17.43
C TYR A 185 8.50 -15.11 -17.20
N TYR A 186 7.65 -15.70 -18.04
CA TYR A 186 7.46 -17.15 -18.15
C TYR A 186 8.51 -17.75 -19.08
#